data_AF-A0A378HYM0-F1
#
_entry.id   AF-A0A378HYM0-F1
#
_cell.length_a   1.000
_cell.length_b   1.000
_cell.length_c   1.000
_cell.angle_alpha   90.00
_cell.angle_beta   90.00
_cell.angle_gamma   90.00
#
_symmetry.space_group_name_H-M   'P 1'
#
loop_
_entity.id
_entity.type
_entity.pdbx_description
1 polymer ?
#
loop_
_entity_poly.entity_id
_entity_poly.type
_entity_poly.pdbx_seq_one_letter_code
_entity_poly.pdbx_strand_id
1 'polypeptide(L)'
;MPSTAHIRYALSSNNELFISCYHEPLACVGSYSELARQHNLPKGGTYVTAKVDNNEDEEEIKKIIINKLKEIKNPIEAKTIISKITLTADVNLCTKSRDVLAYFLIDDSLTDFYGNKQIVRQLESGTGKVVEEAIKYYKANSFRLPIVLKTKSITPPKDKQYYSSSTGDAASTKRKDLEETATPPENSLISKGLKKDKEVIKKGTAPEVEEAGRGKRKKIEHSAIPEKDNVIVSPLINSATIEHSQLLDEIVRPIPSFKDNKLQSAREAEQQDEKVIRPDLAV
;
A
#
# COMPACT_ATOMS: atom_id res chain seq x y z
N MET A 1 5.50 19.42 -7.35
CA MET A 1 5.23 18.24 -6.51
C MET A 1 6.14 17.10 -6.94
N PRO A 2 6.55 16.21 -6.03
CA PRO A 2 7.42 15.09 -6.35
C PRO A 2 6.78 14.19 -7.40
N SER A 3 7.51 13.95 -8.49
CA SER A 3 7.10 13.18 -9.65
C SER A 3 7.67 11.76 -9.64
N THR A 4 8.22 11.32 -8.51
CA THR A 4 8.83 10.00 -8.37
C THR A 4 8.21 9.29 -7.19
N ALA A 5 7.72 8.07 -7.42
CA ALA A 5 7.37 7.15 -6.35
C ALA A 5 8.59 6.32 -5.98
N HIS A 6 8.87 6.26 -4.69
CA HIS A 6 9.89 5.43 -4.08
C HIS A 6 9.21 4.20 -3.50
N ILE A 7 9.62 3.02 -4.00
CA ILE A 7 8.98 1.75 -3.65
C ILE A 7 10.02 0.85 -3.00
N ARG A 8 9.71 0.37 -1.80
CA ARG A 8 10.49 -0.64 -1.10
C ARG A 8 9.62 -1.84 -0.79
N TYR A 9 10.10 -3.04 -1.06
CA TYR A 9 9.31 -4.25 -0.91
C TYR A 9 10.12 -5.47 -0.45
N ALA A 10 9.44 -6.44 0.13
CA ALA A 10 9.98 -7.78 0.35
C ALA A 10 8.86 -8.81 0.50
N LEU A 11 9.23 -10.07 0.30
CA LEU A 11 8.39 -11.22 0.59
C LEU A 11 8.75 -11.79 1.96
N SER A 12 7.76 -12.08 2.80
CA SER A 12 7.95 -12.79 4.07
C SER A 12 8.11 -14.30 3.87
N SER A 13 8.49 -15.03 4.93
CA SER A 13 8.52 -16.50 4.94
C SER A 13 7.14 -17.13 4.72
N ASN A 14 6.05 -16.37 4.94
CA ASN A 14 4.66 -16.82 4.76
C ASN A 14 4.11 -16.46 3.37
N ASN A 15 4.99 -16.10 2.42
CA ASN A 15 4.65 -15.64 1.08
C ASN A 15 3.75 -14.39 1.05
N GLU A 16 3.83 -13.54 2.08
CA GLU A 16 3.14 -12.25 2.11
C GLU A 16 4.06 -11.17 1.50
N LEU A 17 3.54 -10.40 0.56
CA LEU A 17 4.25 -9.30 -0.10
C LEU A 17 3.98 -7.98 0.63
N PHE A 18 5.03 -7.37 1.16
CA PHE A 18 4.97 -6.06 1.82
C PHE A 18 5.56 -5.00 0.91
N ILE A 19 4.82 -3.90 0.71
CA ILE A 19 5.19 -2.80 -0.19
C ILE A 19 5.01 -1.47 0.55
N SER A 20 6.03 -0.64 0.50
CA SER A 20 6.05 0.75 0.97
C SER A 20 6.25 1.65 -0.24
N CYS A 21 5.29 2.53 -0.56
CA CYS A 21 5.27 3.34 -1.78
C CYS A 21 4.98 4.81 -1.47
N TYR A 22 6.00 5.67 -1.54
CA TYR A 22 5.89 7.06 -1.08
C TYR A 22 6.55 8.06 -2.02
N HIS A 23 6.17 9.33 -1.94
CA HIS A 23 6.83 10.41 -2.66
C HIS A 23 8.19 10.82 -2.08
N GLU A 24 8.39 10.65 -0.77
CA GLU A 24 9.67 10.93 -0.11
C GLU A 24 10.45 9.63 0.11
N PRO A 25 11.74 9.54 -0.28
CA PRO A 25 12.58 8.38 -0.02
C PRO A 25 12.65 8.01 1.46
N LEU A 26 12.77 9.01 2.34
CA LEU A 26 12.87 8.79 3.78
C LEU A 26 11.56 8.24 4.37
N ALA A 27 10.41 8.70 3.89
CA ALA A 27 9.11 8.14 4.29
C ALA A 27 8.98 6.68 3.84
N CYS A 28 9.39 6.38 2.59
CA CYS A 28 9.41 5.01 2.06
C CYS A 28 10.27 4.08 2.93
N VAL A 29 11.51 4.51 3.24
CA VAL A 29 12.44 3.73 4.06
C VAL A 29 11.94 3.57 5.49
N GLY A 30 11.42 4.64 6.10
CA GLY A 30 10.89 4.64 7.47
C GLY A 30 9.70 3.70 7.61
N SER A 31 8.70 3.83 6.73
CA SER A 31 7.52 2.96 6.71
C SER A 31 7.87 1.50 6.47
N TYR A 32 8.79 1.22 5.53
CA TYR A 32 9.27 -0.15 5.33
C TYR A 32 10.01 -0.70 6.55
N SER A 33 10.81 0.12 7.23
CA SER A 33 11.56 -0.32 8.41
C SER A 33 10.61 -0.72 9.54
N GLU A 34 9.50 -0.01 9.69
CA GLU A 34 8.44 -0.38 10.62
C GLU A 34 7.79 -1.72 10.24
N LEU A 35 7.41 -1.90 8.96
CA LEU A 35 6.87 -3.18 8.46
C LEU A 35 7.85 -4.33 8.67
N ALA A 36 9.14 -4.12 8.36
CA ALA A 36 10.16 -5.13 8.49
C ALA A 36 10.35 -5.58 9.94
N ARG A 37 10.24 -4.65 10.90
CA ARG A 37 10.28 -4.97 12.34
C ARG A 37 9.01 -5.72 12.78
N GLN A 38 7.84 -5.32 12.31
CA GLN A 38 6.56 -5.93 12.71
C GLN A 38 6.38 -7.35 12.14
N HIS A 39 6.93 -7.62 10.95
CA HIS A 39 6.69 -8.85 10.20
C HIS A 39 7.95 -9.70 9.95
N ASN A 40 9.05 -9.42 10.66
CA ASN A 40 10.33 -10.13 10.52
C ASN A 40 10.85 -10.18 9.07
N LEU A 41 10.76 -9.07 8.33
CA LEU A 41 11.24 -8.98 6.95
C LEU A 41 12.75 -8.67 6.90
N PRO A 42 13.43 -8.96 5.77
CA PRO A 42 14.81 -8.56 5.56
C PRO A 42 15.02 -7.06 5.78
N LYS A 43 16.05 -6.72 6.58
CA LYS A 43 16.45 -5.31 6.76
C LYS A 43 16.86 -4.74 5.40
N GLY A 44 16.17 -3.68 4.97
CA GLY A 44 16.48 -2.98 3.72
C GLY A 44 15.52 -3.27 2.57
N GLY A 45 15.03 -4.51 2.44
CA GLY A 45 14.18 -4.90 1.30
C GLY A 45 14.81 -4.60 -0.07
N THR A 46 14.03 -4.79 -1.13
CA THR A 46 14.38 -4.34 -2.48
C THR A 46 13.82 -2.95 -2.70
N TYR A 47 14.61 -2.05 -3.29
CA TYR A 47 14.22 -0.67 -3.54
C TYR A 47 14.20 -0.37 -5.05
N VAL A 48 13.10 0.22 -5.51
CA VAL A 48 12.90 0.64 -6.90
C VAL A 48 12.20 1.99 -6.93
N THR A 49 12.22 2.66 -8.08
CA THR A 49 11.50 3.92 -8.29
C THR A 49 10.62 3.86 -9.53
N ALA A 50 9.58 4.69 -9.54
CA ALA A 50 8.76 4.94 -10.72
C ALA A 50 8.67 6.46 -10.94
N LYS A 51 9.13 6.92 -12.11
CA LYS A 51 9.06 8.32 -12.50
C LYS A 51 7.76 8.55 -13.28
N VAL A 52 6.98 9.52 -12.83
CA VAL A 52 5.75 10.01 -13.45
C VAL A 52 6.12 11.29 -14.19
N ASP A 53 5.95 11.34 -15.51
CA ASP A 53 6.31 12.52 -16.28
C ASP A 53 5.21 13.58 -16.21
N ASN A 54 3.94 13.18 -16.31
CA ASN A 54 2.80 14.06 -16.12
C ASN A 54 2.05 13.74 -14.81
N ASN A 55 2.18 14.59 -13.80
CA ASN A 55 1.47 14.44 -12.53
C ASN A 55 0.06 15.07 -12.51
N GLU A 56 -0.38 15.63 -13.65
CA GLU A 56 -1.72 16.19 -13.81
C GLU A 56 -2.73 15.14 -14.29
N ASP A 57 -2.25 14.07 -14.95
CA ASP A 57 -3.07 12.96 -15.44
C ASP A 57 -3.02 11.79 -14.46
N GLU A 58 -4.13 11.58 -13.77
CA GLU A 58 -4.27 10.47 -12.81
C GLU A 58 -4.17 9.09 -13.48
N GLU A 59 -4.66 8.93 -14.70
CA GLU A 59 -4.57 7.66 -15.40
C GLU A 59 -3.13 7.35 -15.81
N GLU A 60 -2.34 8.37 -16.14
CA GLU A 60 -0.90 8.22 -16.35
C GLU A 60 -0.18 7.79 -15.06
N ILE A 61 -0.47 8.47 -13.93
CA ILE A 61 0.06 8.09 -12.61
C ILE A 61 -0.28 6.63 -12.31
N LYS A 62 -1.56 6.26 -12.39
CA LYS A 62 -2.07 4.91 -12.16
C LYS A 62 -1.34 3.90 -13.03
N LYS A 63 -1.25 4.15 -14.34
CA LYS A 63 -0.57 3.26 -15.30
C LYS A 63 0.89 3.04 -14.92
N ILE A 64 1.62 4.11 -14.60
CA ILE A 64 3.05 4.03 -14.25
C ILE A 64 3.26 3.25 -12.95
N ILE A 65 2.46 3.54 -11.91
CA ILE A 65 2.56 2.85 -10.63
C ILE A 65 2.18 1.38 -10.77
N ILE A 66 1.07 1.05 -11.44
CA ILE A 66 0.64 -0.33 -11.67
C ILE A 66 1.68 -1.10 -12.49
N ASN A 67 2.29 -0.50 -13.51
CA ASN A 67 3.37 -1.13 -14.27
C ASN A 67 4.57 -1.45 -13.38
N LYS A 68 4.96 -0.54 -12.48
CA LYS A 68 6.05 -0.82 -11.54
C LYS A 68 5.68 -1.92 -10.55
N LEU A 69 4.44 -1.95 -10.05
CA LEU A 69 3.95 -3.05 -9.21
C LEU A 69 3.91 -4.38 -9.96
N LYS A 70 3.64 -4.37 -11.27
CA LYS A 70 3.69 -5.55 -12.14
C LYS A 70 5.11 -6.09 -12.31
N GLU A 71 6.09 -5.20 -12.49
CA GLU A 71 7.52 -5.57 -12.51
C GLU A 71 7.98 -6.21 -11.20
N ILE A 72 7.39 -5.83 -10.06
CA ILE A 72 7.66 -6.43 -8.75
C ILE A 72 6.95 -7.79 -8.62
N LYS A 73 5.66 -7.85 -8.99
CA LYS A 73 4.79 -9.02 -8.82
C LYS A 73 5.26 -10.20 -9.67
N ASN A 74 5.53 -9.98 -10.95
CA ASN A 74 5.76 -11.06 -11.91
C ASN A 74 6.96 -11.97 -11.56
N PRO A 75 8.15 -11.45 -11.21
CA PRO A 75 9.29 -12.30 -10.85
C PRO A 75 9.09 -13.06 -9.54
N ILE A 76 8.26 -12.54 -8.63
CA ILE A 76 7.91 -13.21 -7.37
C ILE A 76 6.94 -14.35 -7.67
N GLU A 77 5.88 -14.10 -8.44
CA GLU A 77 4.89 -15.11 -8.80
C GLU A 77 5.44 -16.23 -9.68
N ALA A 78 6.49 -15.96 -10.45
CA ALA A 78 7.22 -17.00 -11.17
C ALA A 78 7.93 -18.01 -10.23
N LYS A 79 8.11 -17.67 -8.95
CA LYS A 79 8.84 -18.49 -7.97
C LYS A 79 7.95 -19.02 -6.84
N THR A 80 6.90 -18.29 -6.48
CA THR A 80 6.04 -18.62 -5.34
C THR A 80 4.67 -17.96 -5.43
N ILE A 81 3.68 -18.50 -4.73
CA ILE A 81 2.32 -17.94 -4.71
C ILE A 81 2.24 -16.87 -3.63
N ILE A 82 2.00 -15.62 -4.03
CA ILE A 82 1.73 -14.52 -3.08
C ILE A 82 0.37 -14.75 -2.43
N SER A 83 0.36 -14.95 -1.10
CA SER A 83 -0.83 -15.23 -0.29
C SER A 83 -1.60 -13.96 0.06
N LYS A 84 -0.87 -12.90 0.41
CA LYS A 84 -1.40 -11.60 0.85
C LYS A 84 -0.48 -10.47 0.43
N ILE A 85 -1.06 -9.29 0.16
CA ILE A 85 -0.32 -8.06 -0.11
C ILE A 85 -0.65 -7.03 0.98
N THR A 86 0.37 -6.42 1.55
CA THR A 86 0.24 -5.24 2.40
C THR A 86 0.89 -4.06 1.72
N LEU A 87 0.09 -3.07 1.32
CA LEU A 87 0.55 -1.84 0.70
C LEU A 87 0.43 -0.69 1.70
N THR A 88 1.55 -0.05 2.01
CA THR A 88 1.63 1.23 2.72
C THR A 88 1.99 2.32 1.72
N ALA A 89 1.23 3.41 1.67
CA ALA A 89 1.47 4.46 0.68
C ALA A 89 0.93 5.84 1.06
N ASP A 90 1.33 6.86 0.31
CA ASP A 90 0.67 8.17 0.35
C ASP A 90 -0.71 8.12 -0.29
N VAL A 91 -1.71 8.75 0.34
CA VAL A 91 -3.06 8.91 -0.23
C VAL A 91 -3.04 9.73 -1.53
N ASN A 92 -2.12 10.68 -1.65
CA ASN A 92 -1.95 11.61 -2.76
C ASN A 92 -0.69 11.28 -3.59
N LEU A 93 -0.40 9.98 -3.78
CA LEU A 93 0.84 9.52 -4.41
C LEU A 93 1.02 10.13 -5.81
N CYS A 94 2.16 10.82 -6.01
CA CYS A 94 2.57 11.42 -7.28
C CYS A 94 1.58 12.39 -7.93
N THR A 95 0.56 12.87 -7.22
CA THR A 95 -0.41 13.83 -7.77
C THR A 95 0.17 15.25 -7.84
N LYS A 96 -0.41 16.08 -8.73
CA LYS A 96 0.00 17.49 -8.95
C LYS A 96 -0.01 18.34 -7.68
N SER A 97 -0.89 18.05 -6.72
CA SER A 97 -1.05 18.80 -5.47
C SER A 97 -1.21 17.87 -4.27
N ARG A 98 -0.82 18.35 -3.08
CA ARG A 98 -0.91 17.57 -1.83
C ARG A 98 -2.35 17.24 -1.45
N ASP A 99 -3.30 18.00 -1.98
CA ASP A 99 -4.72 17.89 -1.66
C ASP A 99 -5.49 17.04 -2.68
N VAL A 100 -4.84 16.54 -3.73
CA VAL A 100 -5.49 15.69 -4.75
C VAL A 100 -5.25 14.23 -4.42
N LEU A 101 -6.34 13.48 -4.26
CA LEU A 101 -6.34 12.04 -4.02
C LEU A 101 -5.83 11.28 -5.25
N ALA A 102 -5.06 10.22 -5.01
CA ALA A 102 -4.81 9.19 -6.01
C ALA A 102 -5.91 8.12 -5.85
N TYR A 103 -7.04 8.29 -6.55
CA TYR A 103 -8.24 7.46 -6.34
C TYR A 103 -7.98 5.99 -6.62
N PHE A 104 -7.08 5.65 -7.56
CA PHE A 104 -6.70 4.27 -7.87
C PHE A 104 -6.08 3.49 -6.68
N LEU A 105 -5.64 4.18 -5.62
CA LEU A 105 -5.17 3.54 -4.39
C LEU A 105 -6.33 3.23 -3.42
N ILE A 106 -7.45 3.95 -3.53
CA ILE A 106 -8.61 3.89 -2.62
C ILE A 106 -9.72 3.01 -3.22
N ASP A 107 -9.88 3.04 -4.54
CA ASP A 107 -10.88 2.27 -5.27
C ASP A 107 -10.50 0.78 -5.43
N ASP A 108 -11.19 0.06 -6.30
CA ASP A 108 -10.94 -1.36 -6.58
C ASP A 108 -9.86 -1.62 -7.64
N SER A 109 -9.16 -0.59 -8.16
CA SER A 109 -8.13 -0.74 -9.19
C SER A 109 -7.00 -1.70 -8.77
N LEU A 110 -6.61 -1.68 -7.49
CA LEU A 110 -5.62 -2.62 -6.95
C LEU A 110 -6.17 -4.05 -6.86
N THR A 111 -7.47 -4.21 -6.57
CA THR A 111 -8.16 -5.51 -6.61
C THR A 111 -8.12 -6.08 -8.01
N ASP A 112 -8.48 -5.27 -9.00
CA ASP A 112 -8.53 -5.71 -10.39
C ASP A 112 -7.14 -6.10 -10.90
N PHE A 113 -6.09 -5.41 -10.43
CA PHE A 113 -4.71 -5.72 -10.76
C PHE A 113 -4.19 -7.00 -10.09
N TYR A 114 -4.40 -7.20 -8.78
CA TYR A 114 -3.90 -8.36 -8.05
C TYR A 114 -4.86 -9.57 -8.06
N GLY A 115 -6.07 -9.40 -8.61
CA GLY A 115 -7.12 -10.41 -8.68
C GLY A 115 -7.66 -10.77 -7.30
N ASN A 116 -7.93 -12.06 -7.08
CA ASN A 116 -8.54 -12.58 -5.84
C ASN A 116 -7.59 -12.64 -4.63
N LYS A 117 -6.48 -11.90 -4.64
CA LYS A 117 -5.53 -11.89 -3.53
C LYS A 117 -6.05 -11.02 -2.40
N GLN A 118 -5.73 -11.40 -1.16
CA GLN A 118 -6.01 -10.54 -0.03
C GLN A 118 -5.09 -9.32 -0.06
N ILE A 119 -5.66 -8.12 -0.14
CA ILE A 119 -4.90 -6.86 -0.13
C ILE A 119 -5.31 -6.05 1.08
N VAL A 120 -4.33 -5.64 1.88
CA VAL A 120 -4.50 -4.68 2.97
C VAL A 120 -3.81 -3.39 2.59
N ARG A 121 -4.58 -2.30 2.55
CA ARG A 121 -4.08 -0.98 2.18
C ARG A 121 -3.99 -0.10 3.42
N GLN A 122 -2.84 0.51 3.62
CA GLN A 122 -2.57 1.45 4.70
C GLN A 122 -2.12 2.76 4.07
N LEU A 123 -3.07 3.64 3.78
CA LEU A 123 -2.77 4.91 3.15
C LEU A 123 -2.68 6.01 4.21
N GLU A 124 -1.71 6.89 4.02
CA GLU A 124 -1.48 8.00 4.94
C GLU A 124 -1.24 9.34 4.25
N SER A 125 -1.50 10.42 4.96
CA SER A 125 -1.17 11.78 4.50
C SER A 125 -0.67 12.63 5.66
N GLY A 126 0.18 13.62 5.35
CA GLY A 126 0.54 14.67 6.31
C GLY A 126 -0.61 15.63 6.61
N THR A 127 -1.63 15.69 5.75
CA THR A 127 -2.75 16.62 5.84
C THR A 127 -4.02 15.89 6.29
N GLY A 128 -4.56 16.25 7.46
CA GLY A 128 -5.79 15.64 7.99
C GLY A 128 -6.98 15.74 7.04
N LYS A 129 -7.16 16.88 6.38
CA LYS A 129 -8.23 17.10 5.40
C LYS A 129 -8.23 16.08 4.26
N VAL A 130 -7.05 15.73 3.74
CA VAL A 130 -6.88 14.75 2.65
C VAL A 130 -7.29 13.35 3.11
N VAL A 131 -6.97 12.99 4.35
CA VAL A 131 -7.42 11.73 4.95
C VAL A 131 -8.94 11.72 5.12
N GLU A 132 -9.54 12.82 5.58
CA GLU A 132 -10.99 12.95 5.71
C GLU A 132 -11.72 12.83 4.36
N GLU A 133 -11.17 13.43 3.30
CA GLU A 133 -11.69 13.31 1.95
C GLU A 133 -11.60 11.88 1.42
N ALA A 134 -10.47 11.20 1.63
CA ALA A 134 -10.32 9.79 1.29
C ALA A 134 -11.33 8.90 2.03
N ILE A 135 -11.59 9.18 3.31
CA ILE A 135 -12.60 8.47 4.11
C ILE A 135 -14.00 8.68 3.51
N LYS A 136 -14.36 9.92 3.17
CA LYS A 136 -15.66 10.24 2.56
C LYS A 136 -15.81 9.50 1.23
N TYR A 137 -14.78 9.54 0.38
CA TYR A 137 -14.76 8.86 -0.90
C TYR A 137 -14.91 7.33 -0.73
N TYR A 138 -14.17 6.70 0.18
CA TYR A 138 -14.26 5.26 0.43
C TYR A 138 -15.66 4.85 0.91
N LYS A 139 -16.24 5.59 1.88
CA LYS A 139 -17.56 5.29 2.43
C LYS A 139 -18.68 5.46 1.40
N ALA A 140 -18.56 6.41 0.48
CA ALA A 140 -19.57 6.68 -0.52
C ALA A 140 -19.67 5.59 -1.61
N ASN A 141 -18.60 4.84 -1.86
CA ASN A 141 -18.49 3.94 -3.02
C ASN A 141 -18.50 2.44 -2.68
N SER A 142 -18.58 2.06 -1.39
CA SER A 142 -18.68 0.65 -0.95
C SER A 142 -17.64 -0.30 -1.56
N PHE A 143 -16.37 0.13 -1.61
CA PHE A 143 -15.27 -0.67 -2.20
C PHE A 143 -15.03 -2.01 -1.48
N ARG A 144 -14.52 -3.00 -2.23
CA ARG A 144 -14.38 -4.39 -1.74
C ARG A 144 -13.25 -4.57 -0.74
N LEU A 145 -12.15 -3.84 -0.88
CA LEU A 145 -10.95 -4.07 -0.09
C LEU A 145 -10.92 -3.29 1.23
N PRO A 146 -10.41 -3.91 2.32
CA PRO A 146 -10.16 -3.19 3.55
C PRO A 146 -9.12 -2.09 3.34
N ILE A 147 -9.31 -0.98 4.03
CA ILE A 147 -8.41 0.17 3.98
C ILE A 147 -8.22 0.76 5.39
N VAL A 148 -6.98 1.14 5.68
CA VAL A 148 -6.62 1.93 6.85
C VAL A 148 -6.19 3.29 6.33
N LEU A 149 -6.90 4.34 6.75
CA LEU A 149 -6.64 5.73 6.39
C LEU A 149 -6.18 6.47 7.65
N LYS A 150 -4.96 7.04 7.64
CA LYS A 150 -4.39 7.69 8.83
C LYS A 150 -3.57 8.94 8.50
N THR A 151 -3.41 9.83 9.47
CA THR A 151 -2.45 10.94 9.38
C THR A 151 -1.05 10.48 9.76
N LYS A 152 -0.01 11.09 9.18
CA LYS A 152 1.41 10.86 9.54
C LYS A 152 1.82 11.47 10.88
N SER A 153 0.89 12.05 11.63
CA SER A 153 1.19 12.80 12.85
C SER A 153 1.72 11.89 13.96
N ILE A 154 2.77 12.36 14.65
CA ILE A 154 3.35 11.73 15.85
C ILE A 154 2.32 11.65 16.98
N THR A 155 1.40 12.60 17.04
CA THR A 155 0.26 12.54 17.95
C THR A 155 -0.71 11.48 17.44
N PRO A 156 -0.94 10.38 18.18
CA PRO A 156 -1.90 9.36 17.76
C PRO A 156 -3.24 10.06 17.55
N PRO A 157 -3.88 9.92 16.36
CA PRO A 157 -5.23 10.41 16.21
C PRO A 157 -6.09 9.73 17.28
N LYS A 158 -6.97 10.50 17.94
CA LYS A 158 -7.87 9.96 18.97
C LYS A 158 -8.73 8.81 18.44
N ASP A 159 -8.89 8.72 17.13
CA ASP A 159 -9.63 7.68 16.44
C ASP A 159 -8.77 7.02 15.34
N LYS A 160 -8.09 5.91 15.66
CA LYS A 160 -7.63 4.97 14.62
C LYS A 160 -8.87 4.27 14.06
N GLN A 161 -9.38 4.73 12.92
CA GLN A 161 -10.53 4.08 12.29
C GLN A 161 -10.03 3.04 11.27
N TYR A 162 -10.27 1.78 11.59
CA TYR A 162 -10.13 0.67 10.66
C TYR A 162 -11.42 0.57 9.85
N TYR A 163 -11.32 0.60 8.53
CA TYR A 163 -12.47 0.38 7.66
C TYR A 163 -12.35 -1.00 7.01
N SER A 164 -13.21 -1.91 7.44
CA SER A 164 -13.44 -3.18 6.77
C SER A 164 -14.79 -3.07 6.05
N SER A 165 -14.81 -3.46 4.78
CA SER A 165 -16.01 -3.67 3.97
C SER A 165 -16.73 -4.94 4.45
N SER A 166 -17.28 -4.94 5.67
CA SER A 166 -18.26 -5.96 6.04
C SER A 166 -19.61 -5.57 5.42
N THR A 167 -19.97 -6.19 4.31
CA THR A 167 -21.37 -6.45 4.00
C THR A 167 -21.92 -7.30 5.15
N GLY A 168 -22.70 -6.69 6.05
CA GLY A 168 -23.33 -7.40 7.16
C GLY A 168 -23.59 -6.48 8.34
N ASP A 169 -24.81 -5.95 8.39
CA ASP A 169 -25.39 -5.36 9.59
C ASP A 169 -25.15 -6.23 10.83
N ALA A 170 -24.56 -5.63 11.85
CA ALA A 170 -24.80 -6.03 13.23
C ALA A 170 -24.90 -4.75 14.05
N ALA A 171 -26.12 -4.23 14.07
CA ALA A 171 -26.59 -3.30 15.07
C ALA A 171 -26.05 -3.72 16.45
N SER A 172 -25.31 -2.81 17.09
CA SER A 172 -24.92 -2.91 18.49
C SER A 172 -26.19 -2.76 19.34
N THR A 173 -26.95 -3.84 19.45
CA THR A 173 -28.02 -3.97 20.43
C THR A 173 -27.35 -4.06 21.80
N LYS A 174 -27.33 -2.95 22.53
CA LYS A 174 -27.07 -2.94 23.96
C LYS A 174 -28.04 -3.91 24.64
N ARG A 175 -27.59 -5.12 24.95
CA ARG A 175 -28.21 -5.95 25.99
C ARG A 175 -27.98 -5.21 27.31
N LYS A 176 -29.06 -4.62 27.83
CA LYS A 176 -29.19 -4.31 29.25
C LYS A 176 -29.47 -5.65 29.92
N ASP A 177 -28.44 -6.23 30.53
CA ASP A 177 -28.67 -7.27 31.51
C ASP A 177 -29.29 -6.63 32.76
N LEU A 178 -30.38 -7.27 33.19
CA LEU A 178 -31.05 -7.04 34.46
C LEU A 178 -30.05 -7.22 35.60
N GLU A 179 -29.97 -6.24 36.48
CA GLU A 179 -29.72 -6.51 37.88
C GLU A 179 -30.74 -5.70 38.70
N GLU A 180 -31.66 -6.46 39.27
CA GLU A 180 -32.64 -6.05 40.27
C GLU A 180 -31.97 -6.15 41.64
N THR A 181 -31.90 -5.07 42.41
CA THR A 181 -32.32 -5.02 43.83
C THR A 181 -32.01 -3.68 44.52
N ALA A 182 -33.03 -3.21 45.26
CA ALA A 182 -32.98 -2.43 46.51
C ALA A 182 -32.58 -0.93 46.55
N THR A 183 -33.62 -0.08 46.44
CA THR A 183 -34.07 1.05 47.32
C THR A 183 -33.16 2.19 47.83
N PRO A 184 -33.75 3.40 48.07
CA PRO A 184 -33.06 4.70 48.18
C PRO A 184 -32.85 5.19 49.64
N PRO A 185 -32.07 6.28 49.84
CA PRO A 185 -32.66 7.52 50.35
C PRO A 185 -32.11 8.77 49.62
N GLU A 186 -32.94 9.74 49.23
CA GLU A 186 -33.44 10.89 50.00
C GLU A 186 -32.36 11.93 50.43
N ASN A 187 -32.54 13.14 49.88
CA ASN A 187 -32.10 14.46 50.37
C ASN A 187 -30.62 14.82 50.48
N SER A 188 -30.19 15.79 49.66
CA SER A 188 -29.65 17.06 50.21
C SER A 188 -29.57 18.14 49.12
N LEU A 189 -30.30 19.22 49.37
CA LEU A 189 -30.17 20.55 48.77
C LEU A 189 -28.79 21.18 49.08
N ILE A 190 -28.54 22.34 48.46
CA ILE A 190 -27.51 23.37 48.78
C ILE A 190 -26.15 23.08 48.08
N SER A 191 -25.48 23.97 47.34
CA SER A 191 -25.39 25.44 47.37
C SER A 191 -24.94 26.03 46.02
N LYS A 192 -25.44 27.24 45.77
CA LYS A 192 -24.92 28.25 44.85
C LYS A 192 -23.60 28.85 45.35
N GLY A 193 -22.74 29.30 44.44
CA GLY A 193 -21.62 30.23 44.67
C GLY A 193 -20.70 30.22 43.43
N LEU A 194 -20.64 31.19 42.52
CA LEU A 194 -20.54 32.66 42.59
C LEU A 194 -19.18 33.15 43.10
N LYS A 195 -18.29 33.55 42.16
CA LYS A 195 -17.33 34.68 42.16
C LYS A 195 -16.34 34.49 40.98
N LYS A 196 -16.35 35.36 39.97
CA LYS A 196 -15.75 36.72 39.85
C LYS A 196 -14.24 36.72 39.59
N ASP A 197 -13.91 37.19 38.38
CA ASP A 197 -12.96 38.25 38.01
C ASP A 197 -11.58 38.33 38.71
N LYS A 198 -10.53 38.38 37.88
CA LYS A 198 -9.39 39.33 37.97
C LYS A 198 -8.49 39.17 36.73
N GLU A 199 -8.40 40.20 35.88
CA GLU A 199 -7.29 41.18 35.80
C GLU A 199 -5.96 40.56 35.38
N VAL A 200 -5.49 40.77 34.14
CA VAL A 200 -4.75 41.96 33.62
C VAL A 200 -3.27 41.93 34.04
N ILE A 201 -2.40 42.47 33.15
CA ILE A 201 -0.96 42.77 33.29
C ILE A 201 -0.05 41.57 32.89
N LYS A 202 0.95 41.63 31.99
CA LYS A 202 1.92 42.70 31.62
C LYS A 202 2.55 42.43 30.24
N LYS A 203 2.80 43.52 29.51
CA LYS A 203 3.82 43.65 28.45
C LYS A 203 5.24 43.43 29.03
N GLY A 204 6.15 42.90 28.22
CA GLY A 204 7.60 42.88 28.47
C GLY A 204 8.33 42.35 27.23
N THR A 205 8.68 43.19 26.26
CA THR A 205 10.00 43.84 26.08
C THR A 205 11.10 42.84 25.69
N ALA A 206 11.52 42.95 24.42
CA ALA A 206 12.70 42.32 23.85
C ALA A 206 14.00 42.91 24.44
N PRO A 207 15.10 42.15 24.39
CA PRO A 207 16.39 42.77 24.12
C PRO A 207 17.04 42.16 22.87
N GLU A 208 17.37 43.09 21.99
CA GLU A 208 18.41 43.07 20.98
C GLU A 208 19.77 42.85 21.66
N VAL A 209 20.53 41.80 21.27
CA VAL A 209 21.96 41.70 21.57
C VAL A 209 22.71 40.99 20.43
N GLU A 210 23.43 41.82 19.69
CA GLU A 210 24.76 41.68 19.09
C GLU A 210 25.20 40.38 18.39
N GLU A 211 25.44 40.53 17.08
CA GLU A 211 26.46 39.83 16.31
C GLU A 211 27.86 40.01 16.93
N ALA A 212 28.57 38.89 17.12
CA ALA A 212 30.03 38.88 17.09
C ALA A 212 30.52 37.60 16.41
N GLY A 213 31.06 37.77 15.20
CA GLY A 213 31.60 36.71 14.38
C GLY A 213 33.02 36.26 14.76
N ARG A 214 33.57 35.44 13.85
CA ARG A 214 34.95 34.89 13.76
C ARG A 214 35.24 33.57 14.51
N GLY A 215 34.66 32.48 13.97
CA GLY A 215 35.25 31.14 14.06
C GLY A 215 36.23 30.87 12.92
N LYS A 216 37.52 30.74 13.26
CA LYS A 216 38.64 30.43 12.35
C LYS A 216 38.44 29.08 11.66
N ARG A 217 38.43 29.05 10.32
CA ARG A 217 38.53 27.83 9.52
C ARG A 217 39.96 27.28 9.63
N LYS A 218 40.12 26.11 10.28
CA LYS A 218 41.33 25.30 10.17
C LYS A 218 41.41 24.71 8.76
N LYS A 219 42.47 25.08 8.06
CA LYS A 219 42.93 24.48 6.82
C LYS A 219 43.40 23.05 7.15
N ILE A 220 42.65 22.04 6.73
CA ILE A 220 43.11 20.65 6.76
C ILE A 220 43.83 20.41 5.45
N GLU A 221 45.14 20.26 5.54
CA GLU A 221 46.01 19.81 4.45
C GLU A 221 45.71 18.32 4.21
N HIS A 222 45.23 18.00 3.00
CA HIS A 222 45.21 16.63 2.53
C HIS A 222 46.63 16.27 2.08
N SER A 223 47.36 15.59 2.97
CA SER A 223 48.62 14.91 2.67
C SER A 223 48.35 13.74 1.72
N ALA A 224 49.19 13.65 0.69
CA ALA A 224 49.26 12.59 -0.28
C ALA A 224 49.30 11.19 0.36
N ILE A 225 48.47 10.28 -0.15
CA ILE A 225 48.59 8.85 0.09
C ILE A 225 49.33 8.26 -1.12
N PRO A 226 50.44 7.53 -0.92
CA PRO A 226 51.24 6.95 -1.99
C PRO A 226 50.53 5.75 -2.63
N GLU A 227 50.64 5.67 -3.95
CA GLU A 227 50.39 4.47 -4.75
C GLU A 227 51.22 3.31 -4.17
N LYS A 228 50.53 2.23 -3.81
CA LYS A 228 51.14 0.93 -3.59
C LYS A 228 50.45 -0.07 -4.49
N ASP A 229 51.22 -0.54 -5.45
CA ASP A 229 51.04 -1.81 -6.14
C ASP A 229 50.69 -2.91 -5.14
N ASN A 230 49.62 -3.65 -5.41
CA ASN A 230 49.47 -4.98 -4.87
C ASN A 230 48.74 -5.88 -5.87
N VAL A 231 49.57 -6.77 -6.41
CA VAL A 231 49.27 -8.03 -7.07
C VAL A 231 48.34 -8.89 -6.22
N ILE A 232 47.19 -9.30 -6.76
CA ILE A 232 46.37 -10.44 -6.31
C ILE A 232 45.79 -11.08 -7.59
N VAL A 233 46.43 -12.11 -8.16
CA VAL A 233 46.24 -13.54 -7.89
C VAL A 233 44.77 -13.99 -8.03
N SER A 234 44.49 -14.58 -9.18
CA SER A 234 43.28 -15.37 -9.48
C SER A 234 43.13 -16.55 -8.51
N PRO A 235 41.89 -16.92 -8.16
CA PRO A 235 41.58 -18.30 -7.83
C PRO A 235 40.86 -18.97 -9.00
N LEU A 236 41.49 -20.05 -9.48
CA LEU A 236 40.81 -21.20 -10.08
C LEU A 236 39.57 -21.56 -9.24
N ILE A 237 38.42 -21.71 -9.88
CA ILE A 237 37.37 -22.61 -9.38
C ILE A 237 36.98 -23.56 -10.50
N ASN A 238 37.00 -24.82 -10.09
CA ASN A 238 37.04 -26.01 -10.90
C ASN A 238 35.81 -26.21 -11.78
N SER A 239 36.11 -26.56 -13.03
CA SER A 239 35.30 -27.40 -13.89
C SER A 239 35.01 -28.73 -13.19
N ALA A 240 33.78 -28.91 -12.70
CA ALA A 240 33.21 -30.22 -12.43
C ALA A 240 32.30 -30.58 -13.60
N THR A 241 32.87 -31.36 -14.49
CA THR A 241 32.20 -32.17 -15.50
C THR A 241 31.23 -33.11 -14.80
N ILE A 242 29.93 -32.95 -15.03
CA ILE A 242 28.96 -34.02 -14.81
C ILE A 242 28.41 -34.37 -16.18
N GLU A 243 28.96 -35.45 -16.72
CA GLU A 243 28.28 -36.23 -17.74
C GLU A 243 27.04 -36.87 -17.10
N HIS A 244 25.87 -36.55 -17.63
CA HIS A 244 24.78 -37.50 -17.71
C HIS A 244 23.99 -37.18 -18.98
N SER A 245 24.50 -37.75 -20.07
CA SER A 245 23.68 -38.11 -21.22
C SER A 245 22.77 -39.29 -20.82
N GLN A 246 21.72 -39.49 -21.61
CA GLN A 246 20.67 -40.52 -21.52
C GLN A 246 19.41 -40.10 -20.75
N LEU A 247 18.50 -39.42 -21.47
CA LEU A 247 17.10 -39.81 -21.66
C LEU A 247 16.38 -38.69 -22.45
N LEU A 248 16.56 -38.71 -23.76
CA LEU A 248 15.64 -38.10 -24.72
C LEU A 248 15.20 -39.21 -25.65
N ASP A 249 14.01 -39.75 -25.39
CA ASP A 249 13.07 -40.18 -26.41
C ASP A 249 11.66 -40.13 -25.81
N GLU A 250 10.70 -39.75 -26.63
CA GLU A 250 9.26 -39.59 -26.36
C GLU A 250 8.81 -38.27 -25.68
N ILE A 251 8.46 -37.30 -26.53
CA ILE A 251 7.07 -36.83 -26.78
C ILE A 251 7.20 -35.47 -27.49
N VAL A 252 7.37 -35.50 -28.81
CA VAL A 252 7.04 -34.35 -29.67
C VAL A 252 5.61 -34.56 -30.12
N ARG A 253 4.63 -33.97 -29.42
CA ARG A 253 3.28 -33.83 -29.98
C ARG A 253 3.26 -32.58 -30.86
N PRO A 254 2.75 -32.66 -32.10
CA PRO A 254 2.59 -31.49 -32.94
C PRO A 254 1.60 -30.51 -32.30
N ILE A 255 1.99 -29.24 -32.26
CA ILE A 255 1.13 -28.12 -31.89
C ILE A 255 0.06 -28.00 -33.00
N PRO A 256 -1.25 -28.07 -32.67
CA PRO A 256 -2.29 -27.85 -33.68
C PRO A 256 -2.26 -26.40 -34.15
N SER A 257 -2.26 -26.24 -35.48
CA SER A 257 -2.36 -24.97 -36.19
C SER A 257 -3.62 -24.20 -35.78
N PHE A 258 -3.46 -22.93 -35.43
CA PHE A 258 -4.51 -22.02 -34.95
C PHE A 258 -5.59 -21.65 -35.98
N LYS A 259 -5.63 -22.31 -37.15
CA LYS A 259 -6.55 -21.97 -38.25
C LYS A 259 -7.83 -22.80 -38.31
N ASP A 260 -7.97 -23.87 -37.52
CA ASP A 260 -9.10 -24.79 -37.68
C ASP A 260 -10.25 -24.60 -36.67
N ASN A 261 -10.09 -23.73 -35.66
CA ASN A 261 -11.09 -23.54 -34.60
C ASN A 261 -12.27 -22.61 -34.96
N LYS A 262 -12.30 -22.02 -36.17
CA LYS A 262 -13.42 -21.16 -36.60
C LYS A 262 -14.49 -21.88 -37.42
N LEU A 263 -14.26 -23.12 -37.85
CA LEU A 263 -15.22 -23.88 -38.68
C LEU A 263 -16.07 -24.88 -37.87
N GLN A 264 -15.63 -25.30 -36.68
CA GLN A 264 -16.39 -26.23 -35.83
C GLN A 264 -17.51 -25.54 -35.04
N SER A 265 -17.31 -24.29 -34.61
CA SER A 265 -18.35 -23.52 -33.88
C SER A 265 -19.54 -23.11 -34.74
N ALA A 266 -19.42 -23.14 -36.07
CA ALA A 266 -20.53 -22.83 -36.98
C ALA A 266 -21.45 -24.05 -37.24
N ARG A 267 -20.97 -25.29 -37.04
CA ARG A 267 -21.77 -26.50 -37.28
C ARG A 267 -22.62 -26.93 -36.08
N GLU A 268 -22.29 -26.50 -34.86
CA GLU A 268 -23.07 -26.82 -33.67
C GLU A 268 -24.28 -25.89 -33.47
N ALA A 269 -24.25 -24.67 -34.04
CA ALA A 269 -25.38 -23.74 -34.00
C ALA A 269 -26.53 -24.15 -34.94
N GLU A 270 -26.24 -24.90 -36.01
CA GLU A 270 -27.26 -25.30 -37.00
C GLU A 270 -28.02 -26.58 -36.60
N GLN A 271 -27.56 -27.33 -35.59
CA GLN A 271 -28.21 -28.55 -35.11
C GLN A 271 -29.20 -28.34 -33.95
N GLN A 272 -29.34 -27.12 -33.41
CA GLN A 272 -30.30 -26.85 -32.33
C GLN A 272 -31.65 -26.27 -32.79
N ASP A 273 -31.77 -25.84 -34.05
CA ASP A 273 -33.02 -25.25 -34.57
C ASP A 273 -34.00 -26.26 -35.19
N GLU A 274 -33.64 -27.55 -35.32
CA GLU A 274 -34.50 -28.55 -35.99
C GLU A 274 -35.35 -29.43 -35.04
N LYS A 275 -35.37 -29.13 -33.73
CA LYS A 275 -36.21 -29.84 -32.74
C LYS A 275 -37.27 -28.94 -32.11
N VAL A 276 -38.18 -28.41 -32.93
CA VAL A 276 -39.48 -27.90 -32.46
C VAL A 276 -40.59 -28.54 -33.29
N ILE A 277 -40.97 -29.77 -32.91
CA ILE A 277 -42.11 -30.49 -33.46
C ILE A 277 -43.34 -30.20 -32.59
N ARG A 278 -44.30 -29.50 -33.22
CA ARG A 278 -45.77 -29.58 -33.17
C ARG A 278 -46.51 -29.63 -31.81
N PRO A 279 -47.48 -28.73 -31.58
CA PRO A 279 -48.50 -28.94 -30.56
C PRO A 279 -49.63 -29.85 -31.09
N ASP A 280 -50.02 -30.80 -30.26
CA ASP A 280 -51.23 -31.59 -30.42
C ASP A 280 -52.48 -30.71 -30.43
N LEU A 281 -53.26 -30.82 -31.50
CA LEU A 281 -54.66 -30.40 -31.55
C LEU A 281 -55.51 -31.56 -31.04
N ALA A 282 -56.05 -31.39 -29.83
CA ALA A 282 -57.19 -32.17 -29.36
C ALA A 282 -58.45 -31.30 -29.45
N VAL A 283 -59.44 -31.83 -30.17
CA VAL A 283 -60.91 -31.69 -30.16
C VAL A 283 -61.44 -31.74 -31.59
#